data_AF-A0A7S1ABF3-F1
#
_entry.id   AF-A0A7S1ABF3-F1
#
_cell.length_a   1.000
_cell.length_b   1.000
_cell.length_c   1.000
_cell.angle_alpha   90.00
_cell.angle_beta   90.00
_cell.angle_gamma   90.00
#
_symmetry.space_group_name_H-M   'P 1'
#
loop_
_entity.id
_entity.type
_entity.pdbx_description
1 polymer ?
#
loop_
_entity_poly.entity_id
_entity_poly.type
_entity_poly.pdbx_seq_one_letter_code
_entity_poly.pdbx_strand_id
1 'polypeptide(L)'
;LRCTKRKRTGEGQPRSHGESGSSQSEQSFSEESENLELESLRLHHALVSLREDKLEPLELLVARRVEEQTGVQWSREKLLRVATSTPGIRRHGHSSNRVLIRADGEESCDAAERISVSCDVLSELRRFVAACEASPQSVPWPITLYRLAQVLRAEVPSFGSHKLGQVCQILQVAVDDRIFGYRDGGLVPYHASDDYQKQNLADRLQPIESSGSTLQPIVSWKQFKHLLKELLEDEGIRSNGLSLSMLKHTFRTRFRVELSETALGHTKLSALVSDPRLSGTCVLVRGTRGTEFVLKPTTRVAWQRYVVRTFLQFGSVRFSVDRRAMSEPPTRVNQVHE
;
A
#
# COMPACT_ATOMS: atom_id res chain seq x y z
N LEU A 1 -7.85 -5.44 23.14
CA LEU A 1 -7.52 -5.12 24.55
C LEU A 1 -8.37 -3.93 24.99
N ARG A 2 -9.38 -4.18 25.85
CA ARG A 2 -10.35 -3.18 26.32
C ARG A 2 -9.75 -2.38 27.47
N CYS A 3 -9.77 -1.05 27.38
CA CYS A 3 -9.34 -0.15 28.45
C CYS A 3 -10.59 0.50 29.08
N THR A 4 -10.91 0.13 30.32
CA THR A 4 -12.01 0.68 31.11
C THR A 4 -11.53 1.93 31.86
N LYS A 5 -12.16 3.09 31.60
CA LYS A 5 -11.91 4.34 32.33
C LYS A 5 -12.80 4.40 33.58
N ARG A 6 -12.16 4.40 34.75
CA ARG A 6 -12.77 4.59 36.06
C ARG A 6 -12.90 6.10 36.32
N LYS A 7 -14.13 6.58 36.56
CA LYS A 7 -14.47 7.96 36.88
C LYS A 7 -14.40 8.11 38.41
N ARG A 8 -13.49 8.94 38.93
CA ARG A 8 -13.48 9.37 40.34
C ARG A 8 -13.98 10.82 40.39
N THR A 9 -15.09 11.00 41.09
CA THR A 9 -15.60 12.26 41.63
C THR A 9 -14.79 12.63 42.87
N GLY A 10 -14.33 13.88 42.94
CA GLY A 10 -13.63 14.45 44.08
C GLY A 10 -14.15 15.86 44.33
N GLU A 11 -14.56 16.09 45.57
CA GLU A 11 -15.27 17.25 46.10
C GLU A 11 -14.44 18.53 46.14
N GLY A 12 -15.14 19.67 46.12
CA GLY A 12 -14.56 21.00 46.16
C GLY A 12 -14.27 21.49 47.58
N GLN A 13 -13.28 22.37 47.67
CA GLN A 13 -13.03 23.24 48.81
C GLN A 13 -12.69 24.67 48.33
N PRO A 14 -12.87 25.68 49.19
CA PRO A 14 -13.11 27.07 48.79
C PRO A 14 -11.84 27.88 48.54
N ARG A 15 -12.01 28.92 47.72
CA ARG A 15 -11.03 29.89 47.23
C ARG A 15 -10.54 30.81 48.36
N SER A 16 -9.23 30.89 48.53
CA SER A 16 -8.55 32.02 49.15
C SER A 16 -7.99 32.95 48.05
N HIS A 17 -8.37 34.22 48.12
CA HIS A 17 -7.83 35.29 47.28
C HIS A 17 -6.42 35.64 47.75
N GLY A 18 -5.44 35.44 46.87
CA GLY A 18 -4.07 35.95 47.02
C GLY A 18 -3.70 36.72 45.76
N GLU A 19 -3.73 38.05 45.84
CA GLU A 19 -3.19 38.95 44.84
C GLU A 19 -1.68 39.04 45.02
N SER A 20 -0.90 38.36 44.18
CA SER A 20 0.54 38.59 43.96
C SER A 20 1.03 37.66 42.84
N GLY A 21 1.24 38.16 41.63
CA GLY A 21 1.79 37.33 40.55
C GLY A 21 1.81 38.00 39.18
N SER A 22 2.67 39.00 38.98
CA SER A 22 2.85 39.67 37.67
C SER A 22 4.20 39.33 37.00
N SER A 23 4.99 38.39 37.52
CA SER A 23 6.38 38.19 37.06
C SER A 23 6.70 36.78 36.55
N GLN A 24 5.73 35.86 36.48
CA GLN A 24 5.95 34.49 35.98
C GLN A 24 5.63 34.32 34.49
N SER A 25 4.99 35.29 33.83
CA SER A 25 4.56 35.16 32.43
C SER A 25 5.62 35.49 31.38
N GLU A 26 6.69 36.21 31.73
CA GLU A 26 7.72 36.61 30.77
C GLU A 26 8.80 35.53 30.57
N GLN A 27 9.11 34.73 31.59
CA GLN A 27 10.11 33.67 31.49
C GLN A 27 9.65 32.51 30.59
N SER A 28 8.37 32.13 30.66
CA SER A 28 7.83 31.00 29.88
C SER A 28 7.84 31.24 28.37
N PHE A 29 7.74 32.50 27.93
CA PHE A 29 7.74 32.84 26.51
C PHE A 29 9.14 32.70 25.88
N SER A 30 10.20 33.02 26.63
CA SER A 30 11.58 32.94 26.14
C SER A 30 12.04 31.50 25.89
N GLU A 31 11.73 30.57 26.81
CA GLU A 31 12.11 29.16 26.69
C GLU A 31 11.39 28.45 25.53
N GLU A 32 10.12 28.80 25.27
CA GLU A 32 9.36 28.20 24.17
C GLU A 32 9.91 28.62 22.80
N SER A 33 10.34 29.88 22.67
CA SER A 33 10.95 30.40 21.45
C SER A 33 12.30 29.73 21.14
N GLU A 34 13.19 29.62 22.14
CA GLU A 34 14.50 28.98 21.97
C GLU A 34 14.36 27.50 21.59
N ASN A 35 13.41 26.79 22.19
CA ASN A 35 13.14 25.40 21.85
C ASN A 35 12.62 25.25 20.41
N LEU A 36 11.78 26.18 19.94
CA LEU A 36 11.24 26.14 18.58
C LEU A 36 12.32 26.41 17.51
N GLU A 37 13.28 27.29 17.79
CA GLU A 37 14.43 27.52 16.90
C GLU A 37 15.31 26.27 16.77
N LEU A 38 15.62 25.61 17.89
CA LEU A 38 16.38 24.36 17.89
C LEU A 38 15.64 23.23 17.17
N GLU A 39 14.32 23.12 17.37
CA GLU A 39 13.48 22.17 16.64
C GLU A 39 13.47 22.46 15.13
N SER A 40 13.37 23.74 14.74
CA SER A 40 13.44 24.17 13.33
C SER A 40 14.79 23.80 12.69
N LEU A 41 15.90 23.98 13.41
CA LEU A 41 17.23 23.60 12.94
C LEU A 41 17.34 22.08 12.72
N ARG A 42 16.82 21.29 13.65
CA ARG A 42 16.77 19.81 13.53
C ARG A 42 15.94 19.37 12.33
N LEU A 43 14.81 20.02 12.09
CA LEU A 43 13.97 19.75 10.93
C LEU A 43 14.72 20.04 9.63
N HIS A 44 15.38 21.21 9.50
CA HIS A 44 16.19 21.52 8.33
C HIS A 44 17.29 20.51 8.08
N HIS A 45 18.05 20.13 9.12
CA HIS A 45 19.11 19.14 9.00
C HIS A 45 18.59 17.77 8.56
N ALA A 46 17.42 17.35 9.05
CA ALA A 46 16.76 16.12 8.61
C ALA A 46 16.34 16.19 7.13
N LEU A 47 15.77 17.32 6.67
CA LEU A 47 15.39 17.51 5.26
C LEU A 47 16.60 17.47 4.33
N VAL A 48 17.68 18.19 4.68
CA VAL A 48 18.92 18.20 3.90
C VAL A 48 19.51 16.78 3.82
N SER A 49 19.58 16.07 4.94
CA SER A 49 20.11 14.71 4.99
C SER A 49 19.30 13.71 4.18
N LEU A 50 17.96 13.80 4.17
CA LEU A 50 17.11 12.97 3.32
C LEU A 50 17.36 13.25 1.83
N ARG A 51 17.55 14.51 1.45
CA ARG A 51 17.87 14.92 0.08
C ARG A 51 19.22 14.39 -0.38
N GLU A 52 20.24 14.45 0.48
CA GLU A 52 21.56 13.85 0.21
C GLU A 52 21.47 12.33 0.01
N ASP A 53 20.54 11.70 0.72
CA ASP A 53 20.21 10.28 0.55
C ASP A 53 19.32 10.00 -0.66
N LYS A 54 18.91 11.01 -1.46
CA LYS A 54 17.98 10.86 -2.59
C LYS A 54 16.60 10.31 -2.16
N LEU A 55 16.14 10.66 -0.97
CA LEU A 55 14.83 10.30 -0.45
C LEU A 55 13.87 11.50 -0.53
N GLU A 56 12.63 11.22 -0.90
CA GLU A 56 11.58 12.22 -0.85
C GLU A 56 11.17 12.49 0.62
N PRO A 57 11.15 13.75 1.07
CA PRO A 57 10.88 14.11 2.47
C PRO A 57 9.39 14.00 2.82
N LEU A 58 8.90 12.77 2.84
CA LEU A 58 7.57 12.42 3.35
C LEU A 58 7.52 12.62 4.87
N GLU A 59 6.40 13.10 5.40
CA GLU A 59 6.17 13.36 6.83
C GLU A 59 6.72 12.26 7.75
N LEU A 60 6.42 10.99 7.45
CA LEU A 60 6.91 9.83 8.21
C LEU A 60 8.43 9.68 8.16
N LEU A 61 9.05 9.88 6.99
CA LEU A 61 10.50 9.77 6.81
C LEU A 61 11.24 10.93 7.49
N VAL A 62 10.66 12.13 7.47
CA VAL A 62 11.20 13.30 8.18
C VAL A 62 11.16 13.06 9.70
N ALA A 63 10.02 12.64 10.25
CA ALA A 63 9.92 12.30 11.67
C ALA A 63 10.97 11.25 12.07
N ARG A 64 11.13 10.21 11.24
CA ARG A 64 12.10 9.15 11.49
C ARG A 64 13.54 9.65 11.41
N ARG A 65 13.88 10.48 10.42
CA ARG A 65 15.22 11.05 10.28
C ARG A 65 15.57 11.97 11.44
N VAL A 66 14.61 12.76 11.95
CA VAL A 66 14.81 13.56 13.16
C VAL A 66 15.08 12.69 14.38
N GLU A 67 14.30 11.62 14.58
CA GLU A 67 14.53 10.65 15.66
C GLU A 67 15.93 10.04 15.59
N GLU A 68 16.40 9.68 14.41
CA GLU A 68 17.74 9.10 14.21
C GLU A 68 18.87 10.07 14.53
N GLN A 69 18.71 11.34 14.17
CA GLN A 69 19.73 12.36 14.39
C GLN A 69 19.76 12.87 15.83
N THR A 70 18.63 12.79 16.56
CA THR A 70 18.47 13.46 17.86
C THR A 70 18.19 12.50 19.02
N GLY A 71 17.80 11.26 18.74
CA GLY A 71 17.27 10.32 19.73
C GLY A 71 15.84 10.64 20.21
N VAL A 72 15.20 11.69 19.68
CA VAL A 72 13.88 12.16 20.13
C VAL A 72 12.82 11.85 19.08
N GLN A 73 11.85 11.02 19.44
CA GLN A 73 10.70 10.74 18.59
C GLN A 73 9.75 11.94 18.55
N TRP A 74 9.42 12.42 17.35
CA TRP A 74 8.41 13.46 17.17
C TRP A 74 7.06 12.84 16.85
N SER A 75 6.01 13.29 17.56
CA SER A 75 4.65 13.00 17.12
C SER A 75 4.36 13.72 15.79
N ARG A 76 3.34 13.23 15.08
CA ARG A 76 2.83 13.91 13.88
C ARG A 76 2.50 15.37 14.16
N GLU A 77 1.76 15.63 15.24
CA GLU A 77 1.32 16.97 15.63
C GLU A 77 2.51 17.88 15.90
N LYS A 78 3.54 17.36 16.59
CA LYS A 78 4.78 18.11 16.84
C LYS A 78 5.50 18.43 15.55
N LEU A 79 5.73 17.45 14.67
CA LEU A 79 6.39 17.67 13.38
C LEU A 79 5.65 18.71 12.54
N LEU A 80 4.31 18.61 12.47
CA LEU A 80 3.50 19.54 11.70
C LEU A 80 3.49 20.95 12.30
N ARG A 81 3.49 21.07 13.63
CA ARG A 81 3.62 22.35 14.33
C ARG A 81 4.96 23.00 14.00
N VAL A 82 6.07 22.29 14.20
CA VAL A 82 7.42 22.79 13.89
C VAL A 82 7.50 23.19 12.41
N ALA A 83 7.09 22.31 11.49
CA ALA A 83 7.14 22.59 10.05
C ALA A 83 6.28 23.80 9.63
N THR A 84 5.19 24.09 10.33
CA THR A 84 4.34 25.27 10.04
C THR A 84 4.94 26.55 10.62
N SER A 85 5.69 26.44 11.72
CA SER A 85 6.37 27.54 12.39
C SER A 85 7.75 27.86 11.82
N THR A 86 8.39 26.93 11.12
CA THR A 86 9.72 27.12 10.53
C THR A 86 9.64 27.93 9.22
N PRO A 87 10.29 29.10 9.13
CA PRO A 87 10.29 29.92 7.92
C PRO A 87 10.88 29.17 6.72
N GLY A 88 10.21 29.29 5.57
CA GLY A 88 10.66 28.65 4.34
C GLY A 88 10.46 27.14 4.31
N ILE A 89 9.63 26.55 5.18
CA ILE A 89 9.17 25.16 5.04
C ILE A 89 7.71 25.14 4.61
N ARG A 90 7.42 24.39 3.54
CA ARG A 90 6.06 24.22 2.99
C ARG A 90 5.63 22.77 3.00
N ARG A 91 4.33 22.60 3.23
CA ARG A 91 3.64 21.32 3.15
C ARG A 91 2.93 21.18 1.82
N HIS A 92 3.18 20.09 1.12
CA HIS A 92 2.51 19.76 -0.14
C HIS A 92 1.77 18.42 -0.01
N GLY A 93 0.63 18.29 -0.70
CA GLY A 93 -0.16 17.06 -0.72
C GLY A 93 -1.52 17.19 -0.01
N HIS A 94 -2.50 16.45 -0.53
CA HIS A 94 -3.90 16.51 -0.08
C HIS A 94 -4.39 15.20 0.56
N SER A 95 -3.62 14.11 0.46
CA SER A 95 -3.98 12.85 1.09
C SER A 95 -3.34 12.75 2.46
N SER A 96 -4.10 12.21 3.42
CA SER A 96 -3.65 12.01 4.82
C SER A 96 -2.34 11.24 4.95
N ASN A 97 -1.96 10.50 3.91
CA ASN A 97 -0.88 9.52 3.92
C ASN A 97 0.37 9.94 3.13
N ARG A 98 0.34 11.08 2.41
CA ARG A 98 1.49 11.56 1.63
C ARG A 98 1.62 13.08 1.72
N VAL A 99 1.89 13.56 2.93
CA VAL A 99 2.27 14.96 3.16
C VAL A 99 3.78 15.07 2.93
N LEU A 100 4.15 15.93 1.98
CA LEU A 100 5.53 16.28 1.66
C LEU A 100 5.91 17.53 2.44
N ILE A 101 7.09 17.53 3.07
CA ILE A 101 7.65 18.68 3.76
C ILE A 101 8.89 19.11 2.97
N ARG A 102 8.91 20.33 2.43
CA ARG A 102 10.00 20.82 1.58
C ARG A 102 10.44 22.20 2.02
N ALA A 103 11.69 22.55 1.77
CA ALA A 103 12.13 23.93 1.92
C ALA A 103 11.74 24.77 0.68
N ASP A 104 11.58 26.08 0.86
CA ASP A 104 11.21 27.03 -0.19
C ASP A 104 12.31 27.11 -1.25
N GLY A 105 11.90 27.17 -2.53
CA GLY A 105 12.83 27.20 -3.66
C GLY A 105 13.45 25.85 -4.01
N GLU A 106 13.12 24.77 -3.30
CA GLU A 106 13.55 23.44 -3.70
C GLU A 106 12.72 22.92 -4.88
N GLU A 107 13.41 22.64 -5.98
CA GLU A 107 12.84 21.86 -7.07
C GLU A 107 12.41 20.50 -6.52
N SER A 108 11.32 19.96 -7.08
CA SER A 108 10.97 18.58 -6.78
C SER A 108 12.19 17.71 -7.09
N CYS A 109 12.56 16.80 -6.18
CA CYS A 109 13.49 15.75 -6.55
C CYS A 109 12.91 15.07 -7.79
N ASP A 110 13.47 15.38 -8.96
CA ASP A 110 12.97 14.87 -10.22
C ASP A 110 12.88 13.37 -10.08
N ALA A 111 11.74 12.83 -10.52
CA ALA A 111 11.35 11.44 -10.35
C ALA A 111 12.58 10.57 -10.60
N ALA A 112 13.17 10.09 -9.51
CA ALA A 112 14.55 9.65 -9.52
C ALA A 112 14.76 8.70 -10.70
N GLU A 113 15.75 9.04 -11.53
CA GLU A 113 16.13 8.23 -12.68
C GLU A 113 16.13 6.76 -12.25
N ARG A 114 15.27 5.96 -12.87
CA ARG A 114 15.06 4.58 -12.44
C ARG A 114 16.41 3.87 -12.50
N ILE A 115 16.91 3.48 -11.34
CA ILE A 115 18.18 2.76 -11.25
C ILE A 115 18.03 1.44 -12.01
N SER A 116 18.93 1.22 -12.97
CA SER A 116 19.11 -0.10 -13.57
C SER A 116 19.79 -1.01 -12.54
N VAL A 117 19.02 -1.91 -11.93
CA VAL A 117 19.54 -2.85 -10.94
C VAL A 117 20.16 -4.06 -11.65
N SER A 118 21.42 -4.38 -11.35
CA SER A 118 22.10 -5.55 -11.92
C SER A 118 21.58 -6.86 -11.32
N CYS A 119 21.68 -7.95 -12.08
CA CYS A 119 21.32 -9.29 -11.58
C CYS A 119 22.19 -9.73 -10.39
N ASP A 120 23.43 -9.25 -10.30
CA ASP A 120 24.36 -9.56 -9.21
C ASP A 120 23.86 -8.99 -7.87
N VAL A 121 23.38 -7.74 -7.87
CA VAL A 121 22.81 -7.09 -6.68
C VAL A 121 21.57 -7.84 -6.18
N LEU A 122 20.68 -8.24 -7.10
CA LEU A 122 19.50 -9.03 -6.74
C LEU A 122 19.88 -10.43 -6.23
N SER A 123 20.93 -11.04 -6.77
CA SER A 123 21.43 -12.34 -6.31
C SER A 123 22.05 -12.25 -4.92
N GLU A 124 22.74 -11.15 -4.60
CA GLU A 124 23.27 -10.89 -3.26
C GLU A 124 22.14 -10.66 -2.25
N LEU A 125 21.09 -9.94 -2.65
CA LEU A 125 19.90 -9.75 -1.84
C LEU A 125 19.18 -11.08 -1.53
N ARG A 126 19.07 -11.98 -2.51
CA ARG A 126 18.54 -13.34 -2.28
C ARG A 126 19.39 -14.13 -1.29
N ARG A 127 20.73 -14.04 -1.39
CA ARG A 127 21.66 -14.68 -0.45
C ARG A 127 21.48 -14.12 0.97
N PHE A 128 21.35 -12.81 1.11
CA PHE A 128 21.06 -12.16 2.39
C PHE A 128 19.74 -12.67 2.99
N VAL A 129 18.66 -12.70 2.20
CA VAL A 129 17.34 -13.20 2.66
C VAL A 129 17.42 -14.66 3.11
N ALA A 130 18.06 -15.54 2.33
CA ALA A 130 18.23 -16.94 2.68
C ALA A 130 19.03 -17.11 3.99
N ALA A 131 20.06 -16.29 4.21
CA ALA A 131 20.82 -16.28 5.46
C ALA A 131 19.95 -15.85 6.65
N CYS A 132 19.10 -14.83 6.48
CA CYS A 132 18.16 -14.38 7.51
C CYS A 132 17.07 -15.42 7.83
N GLU A 133 16.61 -16.17 6.83
CA GLU A 133 15.66 -17.27 7.02
C GLU A 133 16.29 -18.43 7.79
N ALA A 134 17.57 -18.73 7.54
CA ALA A 134 18.33 -19.74 8.27
C ALA A 134 18.63 -19.31 9.72
N SER A 135 18.70 -17.99 9.99
CA SER A 135 18.90 -17.41 11.32
C SER A 135 17.85 -16.34 11.64
N PRO A 136 16.65 -16.74 12.10
CA PRO A 136 15.49 -15.83 12.25
C PRO A 136 15.68 -14.67 13.23
N GLN A 137 16.74 -14.68 14.03
CA GLN A 137 17.05 -13.62 14.99
C GLN A 137 17.82 -12.44 14.36
N SER A 138 18.29 -12.57 13.12
CA SER A 138 19.13 -11.57 12.46
C SER A 138 18.37 -10.30 12.03
N VAL A 139 17.12 -10.43 11.60
CA VAL A 139 16.30 -9.30 11.15
C VAL A 139 14.90 -9.38 11.76
N PRO A 140 14.43 -8.32 12.44
CA PRO A 140 13.09 -8.30 13.02
C PRO A 140 12.05 -8.06 11.92
N TRP A 141 11.57 -9.15 11.32
CA TRP A 141 10.44 -9.12 10.39
C TRP A 141 9.11 -8.97 11.15
N PRO A 142 8.11 -8.23 10.63
CA PRO A 142 8.14 -7.38 9.44
C PRO A 142 8.90 -6.05 9.68
N ILE A 143 9.54 -5.52 8.64
CA ILE A 143 10.41 -4.34 8.72
C ILE A 143 10.01 -3.28 7.71
N THR A 144 10.17 -1.99 8.01
CA THR A 144 9.89 -0.93 7.03
C THR A 144 10.94 -0.95 5.92
N LEU A 145 10.56 -0.53 4.70
CA LEU A 145 11.48 -0.46 3.56
C LEU A 145 12.71 0.40 3.87
N TYR A 146 12.50 1.54 4.51
CA TYR A 146 13.58 2.44 4.93
C TYR A 146 14.52 1.78 5.96
N ARG A 147 13.97 1.06 6.95
CA ARG A 147 14.80 0.40 7.96
C ARG A 147 15.57 -0.79 7.38
N LEU A 148 14.96 -1.55 6.48
CA LEU A 148 15.65 -2.63 5.76
C LEU A 148 16.77 -2.06 4.89
N ALA A 149 16.55 -0.92 4.23
CA ALA A 149 17.60 -0.27 3.45
C ALA A 149 18.81 0.11 4.31
N GLN A 150 18.60 0.58 5.55
CA GLN A 150 19.69 0.84 6.49
C GLN A 150 20.44 -0.43 6.88
N VAL A 151 19.72 -1.52 7.18
CA VAL A 151 20.33 -2.82 7.49
C VAL A 151 21.17 -3.32 6.32
N LEU A 152 20.63 -3.29 5.10
CA LEU A 152 21.36 -3.72 3.91
C LEU A 152 22.62 -2.90 3.65
N ARG A 153 22.58 -1.58 3.87
CA ARG A 153 23.78 -0.74 3.74
C ARG A 153 24.87 -1.08 4.74
N ALA A 154 24.51 -1.58 5.92
CA ALA A 154 25.46 -1.98 6.95
C ALA A 154 25.99 -3.40 6.74
N GLU A 155 25.12 -4.34 6.35
CA GLU A 155 25.41 -5.77 6.34
C GLU A 155 25.83 -6.30 4.96
N VAL A 156 25.50 -5.60 3.87
CA VAL A 156 25.73 -6.08 2.50
C VAL A 156 26.74 -5.17 1.77
N PRO A 157 27.96 -5.67 1.48
CA PRO A 157 29.05 -4.84 0.95
C PRO A 157 28.69 -4.04 -0.31
N SER A 158 27.96 -4.61 -1.26
CA SER A 158 27.57 -3.90 -2.49
C SER A 158 26.62 -2.72 -2.25
N PHE A 159 25.91 -2.70 -1.13
CA PHE A 159 25.00 -1.61 -0.77
C PHE A 159 25.71 -0.46 -0.04
N GLY A 160 26.92 -0.68 0.47
CA GLY A 160 27.68 0.34 1.20
C GLY A 160 28.00 1.59 0.38
N SER A 161 28.21 1.44 -0.93
CA SER A 161 28.45 2.55 -1.86
C SER A 161 27.19 3.29 -2.30
N HIS A 162 26.00 2.74 -2.05
CA HIS A 162 24.73 3.31 -2.48
C HIS A 162 24.18 4.28 -1.43
N LYS A 163 23.57 5.38 -1.88
CA LYS A 163 22.77 6.27 -1.02
C LYS A 163 21.49 5.57 -0.58
N LEU A 164 20.91 5.97 0.56
CA LEU A 164 19.78 5.23 1.13
C LEU A 164 18.56 5.17 0.19
N GLY A 165 18.26 6.26 -0.52
CA GLY A 165 17.20 6.31 -1.52
C GLY A 165 17.44 5.38 -2.72
N GLN A 166 18.70 5.18 -3.11
CA GLN A 166 19.06 4.22 -4.15
C GLN A 166 18.80 2.78 -3.68
N VAL A 167 19.16 2.47 -2.43
CA VAL A 167 18.86 1.17 -1.81
C VAL A 167 17.36 0.94 -1.70
N CYS A 168 16.60 1.96 -1.31
CA CYS A 168 15.13 1.89 -1.30
C CYS A 168 14.54 1.58 -2.69
N GLN A 169 15.11 2.14 -3.76
CA GLN A 169 14.69 1.84 -5.14
C GLN A 169 15.05 0.41 -5.54
N ILE A 170 16.25 -0.08 -5.19
CA ILE A 170 16.64 -1.48 -5.39
C ILE A 170 15.66 -2.42 -4.68
N LEU A 171 15.29 -2.10 -3.43
CA LEU A 171 14.29 -2.86 -2.68
C LEU A 171 12.92 -2.85 -3.36
N GLN A 172 12.51 -1.73 -3.96
CA GLN A 172 11.25 -1.67 -4.72
C GLN A 172 11.28 -2.62 -5.93
N VAL A 173 12.40 -2.67 -6.66
CA VAL A 173 12.61 -3.65 -7.75
C VAL A 173 12.58 -5.08 -7.20
N ALA A 174 13.16 -5.32 -6.04
CA ALA A 174 13.15 -6.64 -5.39
C ALA A 174 11.74 -7.08 -4.95
N VAL A 175 10.84 -6.15 -4.62
CA VAL A 175 9.41 -6.44 -4.40
C VAL A 175 8.76 -6.86 -5.72
N ASP A 176 9.03 -6.14 -6.81
CA ASP A 176 8.49 -6.47 -8.13
C ASP A 176 8.99 -7.84 -8.63
N ASP A 177 10.23 -8.20 -8.30
CA ASP A 177 10.87 -9.50 -8.60
C ASP A 177 10.55 -10.59 -7.55
N ARG A 178 9.60 -10.33 -6.64
CA ARG A 178 9.12 -11.29 -5.62
C ARG A 178 10.23 -11.88 -4.75
N ILE A 179 11.27 -11.10 -4.45
CA ILE A 179 12.24 -11.43 -3.40
C ILE A 179 11.63 -11.06 -2.04
N PHE A 180 10.98 -9.90 -1.98
CA PHE A 180 10.21 -9.46 -0.83
C PHE A 180 8.73 -9.35 -1.15
N GLY A 181 7.91 -9.38 -0.11
CA GLY A 181 6.50 -9.00 -0.17
C GLY A 181 6.08 -8.29 1.12
N TYR A 182 4.81 -7.92 1.23
CA TYR A 182 4.29 -7.23 2.41
C TYR A 182 3.48 -8.18 3.29
N ARG A 183 3.62 -7.99 4.61
CA ARG A 183 2.76 -8.55 5.65
C ARG A 183 2.63 -7.53 6.77
N ASP A 184 1.41 -7.25 7.22
CA ASP A 184 1.12 -6.27 8.28
C ASP A 184 1.76 -4.88 8.03
N GLY A 185 1.86 -4.47 6.76
CA GLY A 185 2.42 -3.17 6.36
C GLY A 185 3.95 -3.08 6.34
N GLY A 186 4.67 -4.13 6.74
CA GLY A 186 6.13 -4.20 6.59
C GLY A 186 6.57 -5.21 5.53
N LEU A 187 7.81 -5.07 5.08
CA LEU A 187 8.47 -6.03 4.20
C LEU A 187 8.82 -7.29 4.97
N VAL A 188 8.69 -8.42 4.28
CA VAL A 188 9.10 -9.76 4.69
C VAL A 188 9.65 -10.49 3.46
N PRO A 189 10.43 -11.57 3.63
CA PRO A 189 10.74 -12.46 2.52
C PRO A 189 9.46 -12.92 1.81
N TYR A 190 9.48 -13.02 0.47
CA TYR A 190 8.25 -13.18 -0.31
C TYR A 190 7.43 -14.40 0.12
N HIS A 191 8.06 -15.53 0.43
CA HIS A 191 7.37 -16.75 0.88
C HIS A 191 6.57 -16.57 2.19
N ALA A 192 6.89 -15.55 2.97
CA ALA A 192 6.22 -15.20 4.23
C ALA A 192 5.18 -14.07 4.06
N SER A 193 5.02 -13.54 2.84
CA SER A 193 4.14 -12.40 2.54
C SER A 193 2.68 -12.78 2.31
N ASP A 194 1.78 -11.81 2.47
CA ASP A 194 0.35 -11.99 2.19
C ASP A 194 0.11 -12.31 0.71
N ASP A 195 0.90 -11.72 -0.20
CA ASP A 195 0.76 -11.94 -1.63
C ASP A 195 1.13 -13.37 -2.03
N TYR A 196 2.16 -13.96 -1.41
CA TYR A 196 2.49 -15.36 -1.60
C TYR A 196 1.40 -16.30 -1.07
N GLN A 197 0.87 -16.02 0.12
CA GLN A 197 -0.27 -16.78 0.67
C GLN A 197 -1.48 -16.71 -0.26
N LYS A 198 -1.82 -15.52 -0.76
CA LYS A 198 -2.90 -15.33 -1.74
C LYS A 198 -2.65 -16.10 -3.03
N GLN A 199 -1.41 -16.12 -3.53
CA GLN A 199 -1.07 -16.87 -4.74
C GLN A 199 -1.30 -18.37 -4.53
N ASN A 200 -0.78 -18.93 -3.43
CA ASN A 200 -0.98 -20.35 -3.11
C ASN A 200 -2.47 -20.72 -2.95
N LEU A 201 -3.25 -19.85 -2.34
CA LEU A 201 -4.71 -20.04 -2.21
C LEU A 201 -5.42 -19.94 -3.57
N ALA A 202 -5.02 -18.97 -4.41
CA ALA A 202 -5.56 -18.82 -5.76
C ALA A 202 -5.28 -20.06 -6.62
N ASP A 203 -4.07 -20.60 -6.58
CA ASP A 203 -3.68 -21.79 -7.34
C ASP A 203 -4.48 -23.04 -6.91
N ARG A 204 -4.98 -23.06 -5.67
CA ARG A 204 -5.82 -24.12 -5.10
C ARG A 204 -7.31 -23.83 -5.18
N LEU A 205 -7.72 -22.69 -5.75
CA LEU A 205 -9.11 -22.20 -5.76
C LEU A 205 -9.74 -22.14 -4.36
N GLN A 206 -8.94 -21.74 -3.36
CA GLN A 206 -9.37 -21.66 -1.96
C GLN A 206 -9.61 -20.21 -1.54
N PRO A 207 -10.67 -19.93 -0.75
CA PRO A 207 -10.90 -18.58 -0.25
C PRO A 207 -9.86 -18.19 0.80
N ILE A 208 -9.43 -16.92 0.81
CA ILE A 208 -8.75 -16.34 1.98
C ILE A 208 -9.74 -16.32 3.15
N GLU A 209 -9.30 -16.84 4.29
CA GLU A 209 -10.07 -16.75 5.53
C GLU A 209 -10.13 -15.31 6.01
N SER A 210 -11.30 -14.67 5.85
CA SER A 210 -11.55 -13.38 6.46
C SER A 210 -11.84 -13.58 7.95
N SER A 211 -10.92 -13.18 8.80
CA SER A 211 -11.08 -13.26 10.26
C SER A 211 -12.41 -12.64 10.68
N GLY A 212 -13.33 -13.49 11.16
CA GLY A 212 -14.63 -13.07 11.72
C GLY A 212 -15.80 -13.02 10.73
N SER A 213 -15.64 -13.42 9.47
CA SER A 213 -16.77 -13.58 8.55
C SER A 213 -17.39 -14.97 8.71
N THR A 214 -18.71 -15.04 8.94
CA THR A 214 -19.50 -16.29 8.93
C THR A 214 -20.17 -16.54 7.59
N LEU A 215 -19.94 -15.65 6.60
CA LEU A 215 -20.60 -15.72 5.31
C LEU A 215 -19.97 -16.78 4.41
N GLN A 216 -20.79 -17.42 3.58
CA GLN A 216 -20.30 -18.40 2.62
C GLN A 216 -19.55 -17.68 1.47
N PRO A 217 -18.33 -18.14 1.12
CA PRO A 217 -17.57 -17.57 0.01
C PRO A 217 -18.17 -17.99 -1.34
N ILE A 218 -18.09 -17.10 -2.33
CA ILE A 218 -18.41 -17.45 -3.72
C ILE A 218 -17.28 -18.30 -4.29
N VAL A 219 -17.59 -19.56 -4.60
CA VAL A 219 -16.64 -20.52 -5.17
C VAL A 219 -16.90 -20.85 -6.64
N SER A 220 -18.00 -20.33 -7.22
CA SER A 220 -18.40 -20.62 -8.60
C SER A 220 -18.46 -19.37 -9.46
N TRP A 221 -17.82 -19.43 -10.64
CA TRP A 221 -17.91 -18.41 -11.67
C TRP A 221 -19.35 -18.14 -12.14
N LYS A 222 -20.21 -19.16 -12.17
CA LYS A 222 -21.62 -19.00 -12.56
C LYS A 222 -22.35 -18.12 -11.55
N GLN A 223 -22.17 -18.41 -10.26
CA GLN A 223 -22.76 -17.63 -9.17
C GLN A 223 -22.22 -16.20 -9.16
N PHE A 224 -20.89 -16.04 -9.27
CA PHE A 224 -20.27 -14.71 -9.31
C PHE A 224 -20.80 -13.86 -10.46
N LYS A 225 -20.86 -14.41 -11.68
CA LYS A 225 -21.41 -13.71 -12.86
C LYS A 225 -22.85 -13.28 -12.68
N HIS A 226 -23.68 -14.16 -12.12
CA HIS A 226 -25.09 -13.89 -11.90
C HIS A 226 -25.28 -12.72 -10.92
N LEU A 227 -24.65 -12.79 -9.74
CA LEU A 227 -24.73 -11.74 -8.72
C LEU A 227 -24.13 -10.41 -9.20
N LEU A 228 -23.03 -10.47 -9.96
CA LEU A 228 -22.41 -9.27 -10.53
C LEU A 228 -23.33 -8.61 -11.56
N LYS A 229 -24.01 -9.40 -12.40
CA LYS A 229 -24.98 -8.87 -13.37
C LYS A 229 -26.17 -8.21 -12.66
N GLU A 230 -26.75 -8.89 -11.67
CA GLU A 230 -27.84 -8.34 -10.86
C GLU A 230 -27.43 -7.03 -10.16
N LEU A 231 -26.19 -6.98 -9.66
CA LEU A 231 -25.65 -5.78 -9.02
C LEU A 231 -25.51 -4.61 -10.00
N LEU A 232 -25.03 -4.87 -11.21
CA LEU A 232 -24.83 -3.84 -12.25
C LEU A 232 -26.13 -3.44 -12.96
N GLU A 233 -27.21 -4.22 -12.80
CA GLU A 233 -28.55 -3.87 -13.25
C GLU A 233 -29.25 -2.88 -12.30
N ASP A 234 -28.74 -2.64 -11.10
CA ASP A 234 -29.23 -1.58 -10.22
C ASP A 234 -29.08 -0.19 -10.87
N GLU A 235 -30.15 0.62 -10.91
CA GLU A 235 -30.16 1.90 -11.63
C GLU A 235 -29.10 2.88 -11.11
N GLY A 236 -28.85 2.90 -9.79
CA GLY A 236 -27.86 3.77 -9.18
C GLY A 236 -26.43 3.40 -9.59
N ILE A 237 -26.17 2.10 -9.75
CA ILE A 237 -24.87 1.57 -10.18
C ILE A 237 -24.73 1.61 -11.70
N ARG A 238 -25.78 1.38 -12.47
CA ARG A 238 -25.76 1.40 -13.93
C ARG A 238 -25.34 2.77 -14.46
N SER A 239 -25.82 3.84 -13.82
CA SER A 239 -25.53 5.23 -14.20
C SER A 239 -24.12 5.66 -13.78
N ASN A 240 -23.74 5.41 -12.52
CA ASN A 240 -22.49 5.93 -11.94
C ASN A 240 -21.31 4.96 -12.03
N GLY A 241 -21.60 3.67 -12.18
CA GLY A 241 -20.68 2.57 -11.98
C GLY A 241 -20.47 2.23 -10.50
N LEU A 242 -19.82 1.09 -10.25
CA LEU A 242 -19.50 0.61 -8.90
C LEU A 242 -17.99 0.74 -8.66
N SER A 243 -17.58 1.49 -7.64
CA SER A 243 -16.18 1.53 -7.24
C SER A 243 -15.65 0.14 -6.89
N LEU A 244 -14.47 -0.21 -7.41
CA LEU A 244 -13.85 -1.51 -7.16
C LEU A 244 -13.60 -1.75 -5.66
N SER A 245 -13.33 -0.68 -4.89
CA SER A 245 -13.13 -0.75 -3.44
C SER A 245 -14.42 -1.11 -2.68
N MET A 246 -15.59 -0.75 -3.24
CA MET A 246 -16.89 -1.04 -2.64
C MET A 246 -17.41 -2.43 -2.98
N LEU A 247 -16.92 -3.07 -4.04
CA LEU A 247 -17.46 -4.33 -4.56
C LEU A 247 -17.61 -5.42 -3.48
N LYS A 248 -16.56 -5.68 -2.71
CA LYS A 248 -16.61 -6.68 -1.61
C LYS A 248 -17.63 -6.32 -0.54
N HIS A 249 -17.68 -5.05 -0.16
CA HIS A 249 -18.63 -4.57 0.83
C HIS A 249 -20.07 -4.77 0.33
N THR A 250 -20.35 -4.39 -0.92
CA THR A 250 -21.67 -4.53 -1.53
C THR A 250 -22.10 -6.00 -1.64
N PHE A 251 -21.19 -6.92 -1.97
CA PHE A 251 -21.51 -8.36 -1.96
C PHE A 251 -21.90 -8.86 -0.57
N ARG A 252 -21.18 -8.43 0.48
CA ARG A 252 -21.48 -8.80 1.86
C ARG A 252 -22.81 -8.23 2.34
N THR A 253 -23.11 -6.97 2.02
CA THR A 253 -24.31 -6.29 2.53
C THR A 253 -25.56 -6.67 1.75
N ARG A 254 -25.50 -6.72 0.42
CA ARG A 254 -26.66 -7.00 -0.45
C ARG A 254 -26.96 -8.48 -0.59
N PHE A 255 -25.94 -9.30 -0.85
CA PHE A 255 -26.12 -10.72 -1.19
C PHE A 255 -25.83 -11.67 -0.02
N ARG A 256 -25.32 -11.15 1.12
CA ARG A 256 -24.92 -11.96 2.29
C ARG A 256 -23.94 -13.08 1.93
N VAL A 257 -23.05 -12.81 0.98
CA VAL A 257 -21.96 -13.73 0.58
C VAL A 257 -20.62 -13.01 0.63
N GLU A 258 -19.55 -13.79 0.76
CA GLU A 258 -18.19 -13.27 0.73
C GLU A 258 -17.58 -13.42 -0.67
N LEU A 259 -17.14 -12.30 -1.24
CA LEU A 259 -16.36 -12.31 -2.47
C LEU A 259 -14.89 -12.54 -2.14
N SER A 260 -14.38 -13.72 -2.51
CA SER A 260 -12.98 -14.10 -2.36
C SER A 260 -12.37 -14.34 -3.73
N GLU A 261 -11.39 -13.51 -4.12
CA GLU A 261 -10.73 -13.60 -5.42
C GLU A 261 -9.96 -14.89 -5.60
N THR A 262 -9.34 -15.39 -4.53
CA THR A 262 -8.54 -16.60 -4.54
C THR A 262 -9.40 -17.84 -4.73
N ALA A 263 -10.65 -17.83 -4.23
CA ALA A 263 -11.63 -18.89 -4.52
C ALA A 263 -11.97 -19.00 -6.02
N LEU A 264 -11.71 -17.95 -6.79
CA LEU A 264 -11.92 -17.90 -8.24
C LEU A 264 -10.61 -17.91 -9.04
N GLY A 265 -9.45 -18.10 -8.38
CA GLY A 265 -8.15 -18.23 -9.04
C GLY A 265 -7.39 -16.92 -9.26
N HIS A 266 -7.70 -15.86 -8.52
CA HIS A 266 -7.04 -14.56 -8.67
C HIS A 266 -6.49 -14.02 -7.34
N THR A 267 -5.35 -13.33 -7.40
CA THR A 267 -4.73 -12.67 -6.23
C THR A 267 -5.15 -11.21 -6.06
N LYS A 268 -5.72 -10.60 -7.10
CA LYS A 268 -6.12 -9.18 -7.12
C LYS A 268 -7.56 -9.06 -7.63
N LEU A 269 -8.34 -8.18 -6.97
CA LEU A 269 -9.73 -7.91 -7.36
C LEU A 269 -9.85 -7.35 -8.78
N SER A 270 -8.92 -6.48 -9.17
CA SER A 270 -8.87 -5.93 -10.53
C SER A 270 -8.63 -7.01 -11.59
N ALA A 271 -7.81 -8.03 -11.29
CA ALA A 271 -7.58 -9.16 -12.17
C ALA A 271 -8.82 -10.05 -12.28
N LEU A 272 -9.48 -10.34 -11.15
CA LEU A 272 -10.73 -11.10 -11.13
C LEU A 272 -11.80 -10.47 -12.04
N VAL A 273 -12.03 -9.15 -11.88
CA VAL A 273 -13.11 -8.47 -12.62
C VAL A 273 -12.76 -8.19 -14.09
N SER A 274 -11.48 -8.31 -14.45
CA SER A 274 -11.00 -8.20 -15.83
C SER A 274 -10.87 -9.56 -16.53
N ASP A 275 -11.25 -10.66 -15.85
CA ASP A 275 -11.14 -12.00 -16.42
C ASP A 275 -12.00 -12.13 -17.69
N PRO A 276 -11.50 -12.79 -18.76
CA PRO A 276 -12.24 -12.98 -20.01
C PRO A 276 -13.64 -13.57 -19.84
N ARG A 277 -13.89 -14.36 -18.78
CA ARG A 277 -15.20 -14.94 -18.45
C ARG A 277 -16.25 -13.89 -18.10
N LEU A 278 -15.86 -12.65 -17.78
CA LEU A 278 -16.73 -11.52 -17.44
C LEU A 278 -16.85 -10.46 -18.55
N SER A 279 -16.20 -10.68 -19.70
CA SER A 279 -16.25 -9.79 -20.87
C SER A 279 -17.66 -9.27 -21.20
N GLY A 280 -18.63 -10.17 -21.26
CA GLY A 280 -20.03 -9.82 -21.55
C GLY A 280 -20.81 -9.19 -20.38
N THR A 281 -20.23 -9.12 -19.19
CA THR A 281 -20.90 -8.67 -17.97
C THR A 281 -20.48 -7.26 -17.57
N CYS A 282 -19.18 -6.99 -17.50
CA CYS A 282 -18.67 -5.71 -17.03
C CYS A 282 -17.39 -5.28 -17.73
N VAL A 283 -17.07 -3.99 -17.60
CA VAL A 283 -15.80 -3.39 -17.98
C VAL A 283 -15.24 -2.58 -16.81
N LEU A 284 -13.94 -2.72 -16.57
CA LEU A 284 -13.21 -1.91 -15.60
C LEU A 284 -12.72 -0.63 -16.29
N VAL A 285 -13.17 0.53 -15.80
CA VAL A 285 -12.77 1.86 -16.29
C VAL A 285 -12.14 2.68 -15.19
N ARG A 286 -11.29 3.64 -15.54
CA ARG A 286 -10.82 4.66 -14.58
C ARG A 286 -11.95 5.65 -14.30
N GLY A 287 -12.17 5.96 -13.03
CA GLY A 287 -13.12 6.96 -12.57
C GLY A 287 -12.66 8.39 -12.89
N THR A 288 -13.56 9.35 -12.73
CA THR A 288 -13.27 10.78 -12.96
C THR A 288 -12.46 11.41 -11.82
N ARG A 289 -12.46 10.80 -10.62
CA ARG A 289 -11.82 11.33 -9.40
C ARG A 289 -10.43 10.73 -9.13
N GLY A 290 -9.56 10.67 -10.15
CA GLY A 290 -8.15 10.28 -9.98
C GLY A 290 -7.88 8.80 -10.24
N THR A 291 -7.30 8.09 -9.25
CA THR A 291 -6.79 6.70 -9.39
C THR A 291 -7.84 5.62 -9.12
N GLU A 292 -9.11 6.00 -8.94
CA GLU A 292 -10.19 5.07 -8.67
C GLU A 292 -10.53 4.23 -9.92
N PHE A 293 -10.78 2.94 -9.73
CA PHE A 293 -11.34 2.07 -10.77
C PHE A 293 -12.81 1.80 -10.48
N VAL A 294 -13.63 1.88 -11.53
CA VAL A 294 -15.07 1.74 -11.47
C VAL A 294 -15.50 0.65 -12.44
N LEU A 295 -16.38 -0.24 -12.00
CA LEU A 295 -17.03 -1.26 -12.81
C LEU A 295 -18.28 -0.68 -13.44
N LYS A 296 -18.42 -0.86 -14.76
CA LYS A 296 -19.63 -0.51 -15.50
C LYS A 296 -20.18 -1.73 -16.22
N PRO A 297 -21.51 -1.82 -16.41
CA PRO A 297 -22.09 -2.88 -17.22
C PRO A 297 -21.57 -2.79 -18.65
N THR A 298 -21.31 -3.94 -19.24
CA THR A 298 -20.96 -4.05 -20.65
C THR A 298 -22.16 -3.61 -21.49
N THR A 299 -22.07 -2.46 -22.15
CA THR A 299 -23.04 -2.07 -23.20
C THR A 299 -22.51 -2.51 -24.56
N ARG A 300 -23.38 -2.92 -25.49
CA ARG A 300 -23.00 -3.37 -26.85
C ARG A 300 -22.12 -2.36 -27.60
N VAL A 301 -22.25 -1.07 -27.29
CA VAL A 301 -21.50 0.03 -27.92
C VAL A 301 -20.08 0.20 -27.33
N ALA A 302 -19.86 -0.18 -26.07
CA ALA A 302 -18.57 0.00 -25.40
C ALA A 302 -17.50 -1.01 -25.86
N TRP A 303 -17.91 -2.21 -26.30
CA TRP A 303 -16.99 -3.28 -26.71
C TRP A 303 -16.13 -2.92 -27.92
N GLN A 304 -16.72 -2.27 -28.92
CA GLN A 304 -16.00 -1.88 -30.13
C GLN A 304 -14.88 -0.86 -29.86
N ARG A 305 -15.00 -0.06 -28.79
CA ARG A 305 -13.97 0.92 -28.40
C ARG A 305 -12.88 0.34 -27.49
N TYR A 306 -13.18 -0.68 -26.68
CA TYR A 306 -12.22 -1.26 -25.74
C TYR A 306 -11.19 -2.17 -26.42
N VAL A 307 -11.61 -3.00 -27.38
CA VAL A 307 -10.71 -3.90 -28.13
C VAL A 307 -9.62 -3.13 -28.89
N VAL A 308 -9.97 -1.95 -29.43
CA VAL A 308 -9.03 -1.10 -30.18
C VAL A 308 -8.00 -0.43 -29.26
N ARG A 309 -8.33 -0.18 -27.98
CA ARG A 309 -7.48 0.59 -27.07
C ARG A 309 -6.55 -0.27 -26.22
N THR A 310 -7.00 -1.46 -25.79
CA THR A 310 -6.19 -2.37 -24.96
C THR A 310 -4.99 -2.95 -25.73
N PHE A 311 -5.10 -3.10 -27.05
CA PHE A 311 -3.99 -3.49 -27.93
C PHE A 311 -2.86 -2.44 -28.00
N LEU A 312 -3.14 -1.17 -27.67
CA LEU A 312 -2.18 -0.07 -27.76
C LEU A 312 -1.55 0.32 -26.41
N GLN A 313 -2.14 -0.09 -25.28
CA GLN A 313 -1.74 0.43 -23.96
C GLN A 313 -1.02 -0.60 -23.06
N PHE A 314 -1.10 -1.90 -23.36
CA PHE A 314 -0.39 -2.95 -22.63
C PHE A 314 0.62 -3.65 -23.56
N GLY A 315 1.71 -2.95 -23.86
CA GLY A 315 2.87 -3.54 -24.52
C GLY A 315 3.41 -4.73 -23.72
N SER A 316 3.43 -5.89 -24.37
CA SER A 316 4.25 -7.05 -24.04
C SER A 316 4.19 -7.60 -22.60
N VAL A 317 2.99 -7.91 -22.10
CA VAL A 317 2.87 -9.00 -21.12
C VAL A 317 2.90 -10.32 -21.91
N ARG A 318 4.01 -11.07 -21.82
CA ARG A 318 4.07 -12.45 -22.34
C ARG A 318 3.13 -13.31 -21.50
N PHE A 319 1.88 -13.42 -21.94
CA PHE A 319 1.03 -14.54 -21.56
C PHE A 319 1.58 -15.78 -22.25
N SER A 320 2.29 -16.64 -21.50
CA SER A 320 2.50 -18.01 -21.91
C SER A 320 1.17 -18.73 -21.79
N VAL A 321 0.34 -18.65 -22.83
CA VAL A 321 -0.84 -19.49 -22.97
C VAL A 321 -0.35 -20.89 -23.30
N ASP A 322 -0.47 -21.81 -22.35
CA ASP A 322 -0.25 -23.22 -22.61
C ASP A 322 -1.33 -23.71 -23.60
N ARG A 323 -0.93 -23.89 -24.86
CA ARG A 323 -1.80 -24.32 -25.97
C ARG A 323 -2.17 -25.81 -25.91
N ARG A 324 -1.78 -26.56 -24.88
CA ARG A 324 -2.03 -28.01 -24.81
C ARG A 324 -3.42 -28.44 -24.33
N ALA A 325 -4.32 -27.51 -23.94
CA ALA A 325 -5.63 -27.87 -23.40
C ALA A 325 -6.81 -27.80 -24.39
N MET A 326 -6.60 -27.63 -25.70
CA MET A 326 -7.70 -27.59 -26.69
C MET A 326 -7.39 -28.29 -28.02
N SER A 327 -7.06 -29.58 -27.98
CA SER A 327 -7.05 -30.41 -29.17
C SER A 327 -7.46 -31.85 -28.89
N GLU A 328 -8.70 -32.07 -28.47
CA GLU A 328 -9.38 -33.34 -28.71
C GLU A 328 -10.76 -33.06 -29.30
N PRO A 329 -11.02 -33.43 -30.57
CA PRO A 329 -12.36 -33.38 -31.14
C PRO A 329 -13.22 -34.51 -30.55
N PRO A 330 -14.55 -34.33 -30.44
CA PRO A 330 -15.43 -35.34 -29.86
C PRO A 330 -15.49 -36.58 -30.77
N THR A 331 -15.02 -37.72 -30.23
CA THR A 331 -15.20 -39.03 -30.83
C THR A 331 -16.70 -39.35 -30.92
N ARG A 332 -17.20 -39.51 -32.16
CA ARG A 332 -18.52 -40.06 -32.44
C ARG A 332 -18.57 -41.50 -31.94
N VAL A 333 -19.38 -41.76 -30.92
CA VAL A 333 -19.82 -43.11 -30.56
C VAL A 333 -20.93 -43.49 -31.53
N ASN A 334 -20.61 -44.39 -32.47
CA ASN A 334 -21.62 -45.06 -33.28
C ASN A 334 -22.37 -46.07 -32.42
N GLN A 335 -23.69 -45.94 -32.37
CA GLN A 335 -24.59 -47.01 -32.00
C GLN A 335 -24.45 -48.13 -33.03
N VAL A 336 -24.17 -49.35 -32.57
CA VAL A 336 -24.36 -50.57 -33.35
C VAL A 336 -25.58 -51.26 -32.75
N HIS A 337 -26.60 -51.43 -33.60
CA HIS A 337 -27.64 -52.43 -33.44
C HIS A 337 -27.01 -53.82 -33.51
N GLU A 338 -27.27 -54.64 -32.50
CA GLU A 338 -27.75 -56.02 -32.63
C GLU A 338 -28.39 -56.47 -31.32
#